data_AF-A0AAP0NBZ1-F1
#
_entry.id   AF-A0AAP0NBZ1-F1
#
_cell.length_a   1.000
_cell.length_b   1.000
_cell.length_c   1.000
_cell.angle_alpha   90.00
_cell.angle_beta   90.00
_cell.angle_gamma   90.00
#
_symmetry.space_group_name_H-M   'P 1'
#
loop_
_entity.id
_entity.type
_entity.pdbx_description
1 polymer ?
#
loop_
_entity_poly.entity_id
_entity_poly.type
_entity_poly.pdbx_seq_one_letter_code
_entity_poly.pdbx_strand_id
1 'polypeptide(L)'
;MLSEGTCDAMMETPVLDGSVSKRTLRKKVGLRNYDENLMDELIEKHLGSSTRKRNRTREDLEKETETEAMIALSLGFPIDALLEEEIKAGVVRKLGGKEQNDYIVVRNHILAKWRDNVRTVAIERTD
;
A
#
# COMPACT_ATOMS: atom_id res chain seq x y z
N MET A 1 -49.59 40.15 -25.20
CA MET A 1 -48.18 39.82 -25.46
C MET A 1 -48.18 38.36 -25.91
N LEU A 2 -47.79 38.01 -27.14
CA LEU A 2 -46.44 38.12 -27.73
C LEU A 2 -45.43 37.30 -26.89
N SER A 3 -44.68 36.32 -27.42
CA SER A 3 -44.54 35.80 -28.80
C SER A 3 -43.76 34.45 -28.80
N GLU A 4 -43.72 33.57 -29.81
CA GLU A 4 -44.40 33.52 -31.13
C GLU A 4 -45.39 32.33 -31.20
N GLY A 5 -45.42 31.29 -32.07
CA GLY A 5 -44.65 30.83 -33.26
C GLY A 5 -43.76 29.58 -33.03
N THR A 6 -43.43 28.73 -34.02
CA THR A 6 -43.87 28.58 -35.43
C THR A 6 -43.53 27.17 -35.97
N CYS A 7 -44.52 26.47 -36.57
CA CYS A 7 -44.45 25.30 -37.50
C CYS A 7 -43.57 24.06 -37.13
N ASP A 8 -43.57 22.92 -37.83
CA ASP A 8 -44.52 22.35 -38.81
C ASP A 8 -44.61 20.80 -38.64
N ALA A 9 -45.37 20.11 -39.49
CA ALA A 9 -45.62 18.67 -39.46
C ALA A 9 -44.53 17.80 -40.16
N MET A 10 -44.87 16.52 -40.39
CA MET A 10 -44.12 15.45 -41.07
C MET A 10 -42.98 14.80 -40.24
N MET A 11 -42.72 13.49 -40.30
CA MET A 11 -43.57 12.28 -40.43
C MET A 11 -42.68 11.03 -40.16
N GLU A 12 -43.29 9.84 -40.08
CA GLU A 12 -42.65 8.52 -40.24
C GLU A 12 -41.51 8.08 -39.29
N THR A 13 -41.87 7.16 -38.39
CA THR A 13 -40.98 6.07 -37.96
C THR A 13 -40.84 5.01 -39.06
N PRO A 14 -39.66 4.39 -39.19
CA PRO A 14 -39.61 2.95 -39.40
C PRO A 14 -38.82 2.24 -38.29
N VAL A 15 -39.39 1.14 -37.77
CA VAL A 15 -38.67 0.22 -36.89
C VAL A 15 -37.61 -0.53 -37.71
N LEU A 16 -36.38 -0.61 -37.19
CA LEU A 16 -35.32 -1.44 -37.76
C LEU A 16 -34.72 -2.32 -36.66
N ASP A 17 -34.62 -3.63 -36.92
CA ASP A 17 -34.29 -4.67 -35.94
C ASP A 17 -32.83 -4.58 -35.46
N GLY A 18 -32.62 -3.82 -34.38
CA GLY A 18 -31.33 -3.51 -33.78
C GLY A 18 -30.80 -4.61 -32.85
N SER A 19 -30.54 -5.80 -33.42
CA SER A 19 -29.74 -6.91 -32.86
C SER A 19 -29.29 -6.76 -31.41
N VAL A 20 -29.96 -7.46 -30.48
CA VAL A 20 -29.53 -7.50 -29.07
C VAL A 20 -28.09 -8.00 -28.99
N SER A 21 -27.17 -7.07 -28.74
CA SER A 21 -25.75 -7.37 -28.58
C SER A 21 -25.52 -8.15 -27.29
N LYS A 22 -25.72 -9.47 -27.39
CA LYS A 22 -25.34 -10.48 -26.42
C LYS A 22 -23.82 -10.38 -26.26
N ARG A 23 -23.37 -9.49 -25.36
CA ARG A 23 -21.96 -9.36 -24.96
C ARG A 23 -21.51 -10.73 -24.48
N THR A 24 -20.89 -11.49 -25.38
CA THR A 24 -20.36 -12.80 -25.07
C THR A 24 -19.33 -12.57 -23.99
N LEU A 25 -19.55 -13.20 -22.83
CA LEU A 25 -18.53 -13.30 -21.80
C LEU A 25 -17.42 -14.18 -22.40
N ARG A 26 -16.52 -13.54 -23.17
CA ARG A 26 -15.29 -14.12 -23.67
C ARG A 26 -14.45 -14.42 -22.44
N LYS A 27 -14.73 -15.58 -21.83
CA LYS A 27 -14.01 -16.14 -20.70
C LYS A 27 -12.56 -16.27 -21.16
N LYS A 28 -11.77 -15.25 -20.84
CA LYS A 28 -10.37 -15.14 -21.25
C LYS A 28 -9.56 -16.07 -20.36
N VAL A 29 -9.81 -17.38 -20.53
CA VAL A 29 -8.79 -18.40 -20.34
C VAL A 29 -7.74 -18.10 -21.40
N GLY A 30 -6.90 -17.11 -21.10
CA GLY A 30 -5.58 -17.09 -21.65
C GLY A 30 -4.91 -18.34 -21.11
N LEU A 31 -4.86 -19.40 -21.94
CA LEU A 31 -3.81 -20.39 -21.82
C LEU A 31 -2.52 -19.58 -21.82
N ARG A 32 -1.90 -19.45 -20.64
CA ARG A 32 -0.68 -18.66 -20.51
C ARG A 32 0.38 -19.39 -21.32
N ASN A 33 1.02 -18.67 -22.24
CA ASN A 33 1.84 -19.29 -23.29
C ASN A 33 3.26 -19.65 -22.80
N TYR A 34 3.34 -19.98 -21.51
CA TYR A 34 4.52 -20.14 -20.67
C TYR A 34 4.05 -20.90 -19.42
N ASP A 35 4.84 -21.87 -18.96
CA ASP A 35 4.63 -22.48 -17.65
C ASP A 35 5.01 -21.47 -16.56
N GLU A 36 4.06 -21.14 -15.69
CA GLU A 36 4.27 -20.21 -14.58
C GLU A 36 5.32 -20.73 -13.60
N ASN A 37 5.45 -22.05 -13.44
CA ASN A 37 6.44 -22.65 -12.54
C ASN A 37 7.87 -22.44 -13.06
N LEU A 38 8.09 -22.63 -14.37
CA LEU A 38 9.38 -22.36 -15.02
C LEU A 38 9.70 -20.88 -15.05
N MET A 39 8.69 -20.01 -15.19
CA MET A 39 8.87 -18.56 -15.07
C MET A 39 9.24 -18.14 -13.64
N ASP A 40 8.60 -18.71 -12.61
CA ASP A 40 8.93 -18.45 -11.21
C ASP A 40 10.35 -18.91 -10.85
N GLU A 41 10.75 -20.13 -11.24
CA GLU A 41 12.11 -20.64 -11.02
C GLU A 41 13.17 -19.79 -11.75
N LEU A 42 12.89 -19.36 -12.99
CA LEU A 42 13.76 -18.47 -13.74
C LEU A 42 13.89 -17.09 -13.07
N ILE A 43 12.79 -16.51 -12.57
CA ILE A 43 12.78 -15.23 -11.87
C ILE A 43 13.55 -15.33 -10.55
N GLU A 44 13.31 -16.37 -9.75
CA GLU A 44 14.00 -16.61 -8.49
C GLU A 44 15.52 -16.73 -8.69
N LYS A 45 15.93 -17.53 -9.68
CA LYS A 45 17.35 -17.72 -10.04
C LYS A 45 18.03 -16.46 -10.59
N HIS A 46 17.30 -15.56 -11.25
CA HIS A 46 17.88 -14.38 -11.90
C HIS A 46 17.85 -13.11 -11.05
N LEU A 47 16.90 -12.98 -10.12
CA LEU A 47 16.84 -11.85 -9.17
C LEU A 47 17.41 -12.18 -7.79
N GLY A 48 17.60 -13.46 -7.44
CA GLY A 48 18.17 -13.89 -6.15
C GLY A 48 17.32 -13.52 -4.92
N SER A 49 16.12 -12.98 -5.14
CA SER A 49 15.17 -12.52 -4.14
C SER A 49 13.82 -12.36 -4.82
N SER A 50 12.83 -13.13 -4.40
CA SER A 50 11.47 -13.06 -4.93
C SER A 50 10.74 -11.83 -4.40
N THR A 51 11.15 -10.63 -4.83
CA THR A 51 10.46 -9.35 -4.59
C THR A 51 9.16 -9.25 -5.40
N ARG A 52 8.36 -10.32 -5.40
CA ARG A 52 6.91 -10.19 -5.42
C ARG A 52 6.57 -9.11 -4.38
N LYS A 53 5.85 -8.07 -4.79
CA LYS A 53 5.23 -7.13 -3.84
C LYS A 53 4.15 -7.90 -3.10
N ARG A 54 4.58 -8.70 -2.11
CA ARG A 54 3.71 -9.50 -1.25
C ARG A 54 2.83 -8.49 -0.53
N ASN A 55 1.55 -8.52 -0.87
CA ASN A 55 0.51 -7.87 -0.08
C ASN A 55 0.53 -8.59 1.27
N ARG A 56 1.35 -8.06 2.19
CA ARG A 56 1.56 -8.63 3.53
C ARG A 56 0.20 -8.82 4.17
N THR A 57 -0.04 -10.00 4.72
CA THR A 57 -1.29 -10.24 5.44
C THR A 57 -1.35 -9.32 6.66
N ARG A 58 -2.55 -9.13 7.24
CA ARG A 58 -2.65 -8.37 8.48
C ARG A 58 -1.75 -8.98 9.57
N GLU A 59 -1.69 -10.31 9.64
CA GLU A 59 -0.80 -11.03 10.56
C GLU A 59 0.69 -10.82 10.27
N ASP A 60 1.11 -10.73 8.99
CA ASP A 60 2.50 -10.42 8.62
C ASP A 60 2.88 -9.05 9.19
N LEU A 61 2.02 -8.04 9.03
CA LEU A 61 2.25 -6.68 9.52
C LEU A 61 2.24 -6.62 11.05
N GLU A 62 1.36 -7.36 11.72
CA GLU A 62 1.32 -7.44 13.19
C GLU A 62 2.61 -8.07 13.74
N LYS A 63 3.09 -9.18 13.15
CA LYS A 63 4.37 -9.82 13.49
C LYS A 63 5.57 -8.89 13.22
N GLU A 64 5.55 -8.14 12.12
CA GLU A 64 6.57 -7.13 11.84
C GLU A 64 6.59 -6.05 12.93
N THR A 65 5.44 -5.47 13.30
CA THR A 65 5.39 -4.48 14.39
C THR A 65 5.80 -5.04 15.75
N GLU A 66 5.53 -6.33 16.03
CA GLU A 66 6.04 -7.02 17.22
C GLU A 66 7.57 -7.11 17.21
N THR A 67 8.19 -7.53 16.10
CA THR A 67 9.66 -7.59 16.00
C THR A 67 10.31 -6.21 16.09
N GLU A 68 9.71 -5.18 15.49
CA GLU A 68 10.20 -3.80 15.59
C GLU A 68 10.11 -3.27 17.04
N ALA A 69 9.05 -3.61 17.77
CA ALA A 69 8.92 -3.32 19.20
C ALA A 69 9.95 -4.06 20.05
N MET A 70 10.26 -5.33 19.76
CA MET A 70 11.32 -6.08 20.46
C MET A 70 12.71 -5.47 20.21
N ILE A 71 12.99 -4.98 19.00
CA ILE A 71 14.25 -4.30 18.69
C ILE A 71 14.36 -2.94 19.41
N ALA A 72 13.25 -2.18 19.49
CA ALA A 72 13.18 -0.93 20.24
C ALA A 72 13.37 -1.14 21.75
N LEU A 73 12.74 -2.18 22.33
CA LEU A 73 12.95 -2.59 23.73
C LEU A 73 14.43 -2.98 23.98
N SER A 74 15.03 -3.70 23.04
CA SER A 74 16.46 -4.06 23.06
C SER A 74 17.42 -2.88 22.84
N LEU A 75 16.89 -1.68 22.59
CA LEU A 75 17.59 -0.39 22.56
C LEU A 75 17.30 0.47 23.79
N GLY A 76 16.44 0.01 24.72
CA GLY A 76 16.04 0.75 25.92
C GLY A 76 14.79 1.63 25.74
N PHE A 77 14.08 1.56 24.61
CA PHE A 77 12.87 2.33 24.35
C PHE A 77 11.63 1.53 24.79
N PRO A 78 10.71 2.10 25.60
CA PRO A 78 9.53 1.38 26.07
C PRO A 78 8.53 1.15 24.93
N ILE A 79 7.90 -0.02 24.91
CA ILE A 79 7.07 -0.49 23.77
C ILE A 79 5.79 0.34 23.60
N ASP A 80 5.17 0.79 24.69
CA ASP A 80 3.84 1.40 24.78
C ASP A 80 3.84 2.82 25.39
N ALA A 81 4.98 3.27 25.89
CA ALA A 81 5.17 4.57 26.51
C ALA A 81 6.11 5.51 25.72
N LEU A 82 6.13 6.77 26.15
CA LEU A 82 7.13 7.76 25.76
C LEU A 82 8.14 7.93 26.90
N LEU A 83 9.39 8.22 26.54
CA LEU A 83 10.44 8.66 27.46
C LEU A 83 10.23 10.13 27.86
N GLU A 84 10.81 10.54 29.00
CA GLU A 84 10.71 11.92 29.50
C GLU A 84 11.26 12.94 28.48
N GLU A 85 12.32 12.58 27.75
CA GLU A 85 12.89 13.38 26.67
C GLU A 85 11.91 13.58 25.50
N GLU A 86 11.14 12.56 25.15
CA GLU A 86 10.13 12.60 24.08
C GLU A 86 8.93 13.46 24.49
N ILE A 87 8.48 13.30 25.74
CA ILE A 87 7.41 14.12 26.35
C ILE A 87 7.84 15.59 26.39
N LYS A 88 9.06 15.87 26.87
CA LYS A 88 9.65 17.21 26.94
C LYS A 88 9.88 17.85 25.56
N ALA A 89 10.16 17.05 24.53
CA ALA A 89 10.25 17.50 23.15
C ALA A 89 8.87 17.81 22.52
N GLY A 90 7.76 17.44 23.17
CA GLY A 90 6.41 17.75 22.70
C GLY A 90 6.01 16.98 21.45
N VAL A 91 6.52 15.75 21.27
CA VAL A 91 6.34 14.95 20.03
C VAL A 91 4.88 14.58 19.72
N VAL A 92 3.99 14.68 20.72
CA VAL A 92 2.54 14.52 20.58
C VAL A 92 1.80 15.58 21.38
N ARG A 93 0.61 15.99 20.91
CA ARG A 93 -0.23 17.00 21.56
C ARG A 93 -0.99 16.47 22.77
N LYS A 94 -1.26 15.16 22.86
CA LYS A 94 -1.92 14.55 24.03
C LYS A 94 -1.41 13.13 24.34
N LEU A 95 -0.93 12.94 25.57
CA LEU A 95 -0.56 11.64 26.14
C LEU A 95 -1.78 10.71 26.31
N GLY A 96 -1.56 9.41 26.18
CA GLY A 96 -2.61 8.38 26.30
C GLY A 96 -3.62 8.37 25.13
N GLY A 97 -3.31 9.04 24.02
CA GLY A 97 -4.14 9.08 22.82
C GLY A 97 -3.59 8.23 21.66
N LYS A 98 -4.39 8.08 20.60
CA LYS A 98 -3.94 7.41 19.34
C LYS A 98 -2.66 8.02 18.78
N GLU A 99 -2.51 9.34 18.90
CA GLU A 99 -1.32 10.11 18.50
C GLU A 99 -0.02 9.57 19.12
N GLN A 100 -0.04 9.22 20.42
CA GLN A 100 1.09 8.58 21.11
C GLN A 100 1.39 7.19 20.52
N ASN A 101 0.37 6.36 20.31
CA ASN A 101 0.55 5.03 19.73
C ASN A 101 1.09 5.10 18.29
N ASP A 102 0.59 6.03 17.48
CA ASP A 102 1.04 6.24 16.11
C ASP A 102 2.51 6.69 16.07
N TYR A 103 2.92 7.61 16.95
CA TYR A 103 4.31 8.03 17.11
C TYR A 103 5.20 6.86 17.52
N ILE A 104 4.80 6.08 18.52
CA ILE A 104 5.53 4.93 19.06
C ILE A 104 5.80 3.88 17.98
N VAL A 105 4.79 3.54 17.15
CA VAL A 105 4.96 2.60 16.03
C VAL A 105 5.98 3.14 15.02
N VAL A 106 5.87 4.41 14.62
CA VAL A 106 6.82 5.03 13.67
C VAL A 106 8.24 5.10 14.24
N ARG A 107 8.40 5.43 15.53
CA ARG A 107 9.68 5.43 16.23
C ARG A 107 10.32 4.05 16.24
N ASN A 108 9.58 3.01 16.66
CA ASN A 108 10.07 1.65 16.74
C ASN A 108 10.50 1.13 15.34
N HIS A 109 9.72 1.44 14.30
CA HIS A 109 10.04 1.14 12.90
C HIS A 109 11.36 1.79 12.42
N ILE A 110 11.59 3.05 12.79
CA ILE A 110 12.84 3.77 12.47
C ILE A 110 14.03 3.15 13.20
N LEU A 111 13.89 2.84 14.50
CA LEU A 111 14.95 2.23 15.31
C LEU A 111 15.36 0.84 14.78
N ALA A 112 14.39 0.03 14.33
CA ALA A 112 14.65 -1.26 13.68
C ALA A 112 15.44 -1.07 12.38
N LYS A 113 14.97 -0.20 11.47
CA LYS A 113 15.69 0.10 10.22
C LYS A 113 17.09 0.67 10.43
N TRP A 114 17.32 1.42 11.51
CA TRP A 114 18.64 1.90 11.88
C TRP A 114 19.58 0.78 12.33
N ARG A 115 19.08 -0.23 13.07
CA ARG A 115 19.87 -1.44 13.41
C ARG A 115 20.31 -2.22 12.19
N ASP A 116 19.46 -2.31 11.15
CA ASP A 116 19.81 -3.01 9.91
C ASP A 116 20.86 -2.26 9.07
N ASN A 117 20.86 -0.92 9.12
CA ASN A 117 21.61 -0.05 8.19
C ASN A 117 22.76 0.75 8.84
N VAL A 118 23.22 0.37 10.04
CA VAL A 118 24.27 1.08 10.82
C VAL A 118 25.51 1.45 9.98
N ARG A 119 25.92 0.58 9.05
CA ARG A 119 27.14 0.78 8.23
C ARG A 119 27.02 1.90 7.20
N THR A 120 25.80 2.24 6.76
CA THR A 120 25.57 3.22 5.68
C THR A 120 25.62 4.66 6.19
N VAL A 121 25.23 4.90 7.45
CA VAL A 121 25.15 6.25 8.06
C VAL A 121 26.53 6.74 8.57
N ALA A 122 27.54 5.87 8.60
CA ALA A 122 28.81 6.12 9.26
C ALA A 122 29.94 6.69 8.35
N ILE A 123 29.71 6.86 7.04
CA ILE A 123 30.80 7.09 6.06
C ILE A 123 30.57 8.36 5.20
N GLU A 124 30.08 9.45 5.83
CA GLU A 124 30.07 10.81 5.27
C GLU A 124 30.45 11.85 6.35
N ARG A 125 31.52 11.57 7.13
CA ARG A 125 32.12 12.51 8.10
C ARG A 125 33.65 12.53 8.03
N THR A 126 34.12 12.61 6.79
CA THR A 126 35.49 12.81 6.31
C THR A 126 35.33 13.61 5.01
N ASP A 127 35.76 14.87 4.89
CA ASP A 127 36.67 15.66 5.76
C ASP A 127 36.14 17.09 5.99
#